data_AF-A0A965G2I9-F1
#
_entry.id   AF-A0A965G2I9-F1
#
_cell.length_a   1.000
_cell.length_b   1.000
_cell.length_c   1.000
_cell.angle_alpha   90.00
_cell.angle_beta   90.00
_cell.angle_gamma   90.00
#
_symmetry.space_group_name_H-M   'P 1'
#
loop_
_entity.id
_entity.type
_entity.pdbx_description
1 polymer ?
#
loop_
_entity_poly.entity_id
_entity_poly.type
_entity_poly.pdbx_seq_one_letter_code
_entity_poly.pdbx_strand_id
1 'polypeptide(L)'
;MKRVAVICRSAPGSKRRLAEEAMRLAAGLAATGRLRVDLVLLEGGLLLLMPEFSGSALTWESLLSPDSRILVPPSYTSPAGAPKTEKLADPEMLAKEADLVLRF
;
A
#
# COMPACT_ATOMS: atom_id res chain seq x y z
N MET A 1 17.71 8.84 -0.01
CA MET A 1 17.23 7.44 -0.10
C MET A 1 16.24 7.38 -1.25
N LYS A 2 16.29 6.35 -2.12
CA LYS A 2 15.35 6.26 -3.25
C LYS A 2 13.94 5.94 -2.77
N ARG A 3 12.95 6.49 -3.44
CA ARG A 3 11.54 6.37 -3.13
C ARG A 3 10.84 5.54 -4.20
N VAL A 4 10.06 4.54 -3.77
CA VAL A 4 9.28 3.67 -4.63
C VAL A 4 7.81 3.81 -4.27
N ALA A 5 6.99 4.11 -5.26
CA ALA A 5 5.54 4.08 -5.11
C ALA A 5 4.96 2.80 -5.72
N VAL A 6 4.16 2.08 -4.94
CA VAL A 6 3.40 0.91 -5.38
C VAL A 6 1.92 1.29 -5.38
N ILE A 7 1.34 1.48 -6.56
CA ILE A 7 -0.07 1.84 -6.71
C ILE A 7 -0.87 0.57 -6.95
N CYS A 8 -1.88 0.33 -6.12
CA CYS A 8 -2.80 -0.79 -6.22
C CYS A 8 -4.23 -0.28 -6.40
N ARG A 9 -4.82 -0.55 -7.57
CA ARG A 9 -6.26 -0.36 -7.87
C ARG A 9 -7.04 -1.67 -7.85
N SER A 10 -6.35 -2.78 -8.09
CA SER A 10 -6.96 -4.11 -8.15
C SER A 10 -7.56 -4.55 -6.82
N ALA A 11 -8.72 -5.20 -6.88
CA ALA A 11 -9.34 -5.82 -5.72
C ALA A 11 -8.64 -7.14 -5.33
N PRO A 12 -8.57 -7.47 -4.03
CA PRO A 12 -8.15 -8.77 -3.54
C PRO A 12 -9.06 -9.89 -4.06
N GLY A 13 -8.53 -11.11 -4.15
CA GLY A 13 -9.27 -12.26 -4.65
C GLY A 13 -9.58 -12.25 -6.15
N SER A 14 -9.08 -11.24 -6.89
CA SER A 14 -9.16 -11.23 -8.36
C SER A 14 -8.38 -12.41 -8.95
N LYS A 15 -8.75 -12.86 -10.17
CA LYS A 15 -8.14 -14.03 -10.83
C LYS A 15 -6.61 -13.97 -10.90
N ARG A 16 -6.04 -12.77 -10.98
CA ARG A 16 -4.59 -12.53 -11.08
C ARG A 16 -3.91 -12.20 -9.75
N ARG A 17 -4.67 -12.01 -8.66
CA ARG A 17 -4.15 -11.69 -7.32
C ARG A 17 -3.17 -10.50 -7.29
N LEU A 18 -3.41 -9.51 -8.16
CA LEU A 18 -2.52 -8.35 -8.31
C LEU A 18 -2.44 -7.52 -7.03
N ALA A 19 -3.52 -7.48 -6.26
CA ALA A 19 -3.58 -6.74 -5.00
C ALA A 19 -2.65 -7.37 -3.94
N GLU A 20 -2.66 -8.70 -3.86
CA GLU A 20 -1.80 -9.48 -2.97
C GLU A 20 -0.34 -9.41 -3.39
N GLU A 21 -0.05 -9.43 -4.70
CA GLU A 21 1.31 -9.24 -5.23
C GLU A 21 1.84 -7.84 -4.94
N ALA A 22 1.02 -6.79 -5.15
CA ALA A 22 1.37 -5.42 -4.82
C ALA A 22 1.73 -5.26 -3.34
N MET A 23 0.92 -5.83 -2.44
CA MET A 23 1.16 -5.80 -1.00
C MET A 23 2.46 -6.53 -0.63
N ARG A 24 2.67 -7.76 -1.13
CA ARG A 24 3.90 -8.53 -0.85
C ARG A 24 5.14 -7.82 -1.37
N LEU A 25 5.05 -7.22 -2.56
CA LEU A 25 6.15 -6.47 -3.14
C LEU A 25 6.47 -5.24 -2.29
N ALA A 26 5.47 -4.44 -1.92
CA ALA A 26 5.67 -3.27 -1.08
C ALA A 26 6.28 -3.66 0.28
N ALA A 27 5.78 -4.72 0.91
CA ALA A 27 6.34 -5.23 2.16
C ALA A 27 7.78 -5.72 2.00
N GLY A 28 8.08 -6.45 0.92
CA GLY A 28 9.43 -6.93 0.62
C GLY A 28 10.43 -5.79 0.36
N LEU A 29 10.01 -4.75 -0.36
CA LEU A 29 10.81 -3.54 -0.58
C LEU A 29 11.06 -2.79 0.73
N ALA A 30 10.03 -2.63 1.56
CA ALA A 30 10.11 -1.97 2.85
C ALA A 30 11.03 -2.72 3.83
N ALA A 31 10.94 -4.05 3.85
CA ALA A 31 11.77 -4.91 4.70
C ALA A 31 13.28 -4.80 4.39
N THR A 32 13.67 -4.30 3.21
CA THR A 32 15.09 -4.03 2.91
C THR A 32 15.68 -2.90 3.74
N GLY A 33 14.85 -1.97 4.24
CA GLY A 33 15.30 -0.77 4.97
C GLY A 33 16.16 0.19 4.13
N ARG A 34 16.22 -0.01 2.80
CA ARG A 34 17.07 0.78 1.88
C ARG A 34 16.28 1.76 1.02
N LEU A 35 14.96 1.64 1.05
CA LEU A 35 14.03 2.35 0.18
C LEU A 35 12.94 2.97 1.03
N ARG A 36 12.49 4.16 0.62
CA ARG A 36 11.25 4.73 1.10
C ARG A 36 10.11 4.16 0.27
N VAL A 37 9.13 3.51 0.89
CA VAL A 37 8.06 2.81 0.16
C VAL A 37 6.71 3.45 0.45
N ASP A 38 6.06 3.94 -0.60
CA ASP A 38 4.69 4.44 -0.53
C ASP A 38 3.75 3.40 -1.17
N LEU A 39 2.99 2.66 -0.34
CA LEU A 39 1.91 1.80 -0.82
C LEU A 39 0.64 2.65 -0.98
N VAL A 40 0.23 2.90 -2.21
CA VAL A 40 -0.92 3.72 -2.56
C VAL A 40 -2.10 2.81 -2.89
N LEU A 41 -3.13 2.82 -2.05
CA LEU A 41 -4.33 2.01 -2.24
C LEU A 41 -5.47 2.89 -2.77
N LEU A 42 -6.02 2.50 -3.92
CA LEU A 42 -7.10 3.19 -4.60
C LEU A 42 -8.18 2.18 -5.00
N GLU A 43 -9.41 2.65 -5.21
CA GLU A 43 -10.51 1.83 -5.75
C GLU A 43 -10.62 0.46 -5.06
N GLY A 44 -10.52 -0.65 -5.81
CA GLY A 44 -10.58 -2.01 -5.27
C GLY A 44 -9.42 -2.36 -4.34
N GLY A 45 -8.27 -1.71 -4.48
CA GLY A 45 -7.11 -1.90 -3.61
C GLY A 45 -7.36 -1.48 -2.17
N LEU A 46 -8.33 -0.60 -1.92
CA LEU A 46 -8.74 -0.22 -0.56
C LEU A 46 -9.31 -1.40 0.23
N LEU A 47 -9.86 -2.41 -0.44
CA LEU A 47 -10.40 -3.61 0.20
C LEU A 47 -9.30 -4.42 0.90
N LEU A 48 -8.02 -4.26 0.54
CA LEU A 48 -6.90 -4.89 1.26
C LEU A 48 -6.81 -4.48 2.72
N LEU A 49 -7.38 -3.33 3.09
CA LEU A 49 -7.40 -2.84 4.47
C LEU A 49 -8.55 -3.43 5.29
N MET A 50 -9.46 -4.19 4.68
CA MET A 50 -10.52 -4.89 5.39
C MET A 50 -9.96 -6.14 6.09
N PRO A 51 -10.37 -6.45 7.33
CA PRO A 51 -9.83 -7.58 8.09
C PRO A 51 -9.83 -8.92 7.34
N GLU A 52 -10.87 -9.19 6.55
CA GLU A 52 -11.03 -10.43 5.78
C GLU A 52 -10.06 -10.58 4.60
N PHE A 53 -9.51 -9.48 4.09
CA PHE A 53 -8.54 -9.45 2.98
C PHE A 53 -7.16 -8.97 3.42
N SER A 54 -7.06 -8.48 4.66
CA SER A 54 -5.81 -8.05 5.24
C SER A 54 -4.88 -9.26 5.33
N GLY A 55 -3.65 -9.10 4.81
CA GLY A 55 -2.63 -10.13 4.91
C GLY A 55 -2.27 -10.45 6.37
N SER A 56 -1.31 -11.35 6.59
CA SER A 56 -0.82 -11.62 7.94
C SER A 56 -0.32 -10.35 8.64
N ALA A 57 -0.41 -10.29 9.97
CA ALA A 57 0.08 -9.17 10.77
C ALA A 57 1.54 -8.77 10.42
N LEU A 58 2.39 -9.77 10.16
CA LEU A 58 3.79 -9.59 9.74
C LEU A 58 3.95 -8.79 8.44
N THR A 59 3.00 -8.90 7.51
CA THR A 59 3.03 -8.16 6.23
C THR A 59 2.83 -6.67 6.47
N TRP A 60 1.93 -6.32 7.39
CA TRP A 60 1.68 -4.94 7.78
C TRP A 60 2.78 -4.37 8.65
N GLU A 61 3.34 -5.15 9.56
CA GLU A 61 4.49 -4.71 10.39
C GLU A 61 5.67 -4.25 9.53
N SER A 62 5.94 -4.96 8.42
CA SER A 62 7.00 -4.57 7.47
C SER A 62 6.71 -3.24 6.77
N LEU A 63 5.42 -2.97 6.48
CA LEU A 63 4.95 -1.72 5.86
C LEU A 63 4.77 -0.56 6.84
N LEU A 64 4.75 -0.84 8.15
CA LEU A 64 4.66 0.16 9.22
C LEU A 64 6.03 0.65 9.69
N SER A 65 7.09 0.41 8.90
CA SER A 65 8.43 0.94 9.19
C SER A 65 8.48 2.46 9.04
N PRO A 66 9.44 3.16 9.69
CA PRO A 66 9.53 4.63 9.64
C PRO A 66 9.64 5.19 8.21
N ASP A 67 10.21 4.41 7.30
CA ASP A 67 10.43 4.76 5.90
C ASP A 67 9.33 4.25 4.96
N SER A 68 8.23 3.72 5.50
CA SER A 68 7.13 3.18 4.72
C SER A 68 5.79 3.82 5.09
N ARG A 69 4.93 4.00 4.09
CA ARG A 69 3.62 4.64 4.26
C ARG A 69 2.57 3.91 3.46
N ILE A 70 1.37 3.86 4.02
CA ILE A 70 0.17 3.40 3.33
C ILE A 70 -0.69 4.62 3.07
N LEU A 71 -0.85 4.99 1.81
CA LEU A 71 -1.53 6.20 1.36
C LEU A 71 -2.91 5.86 0.81
N VAL A 72 -3.94 6.57 1.27
CA VAL A 72 -5.32 6.37 0.86
C VAL A 72 -6.02 7.70 0.56
N PRO A 73 -7.08 7.72 -0.27
CA PRO A 73 -7.91 8.91 -0.48
C PRO A 73 -8.59 9.38 0.82
N PRO A 74 -8.94 10.67 0.94
CA PRO A 74 -9.53 11.21 2.16
C PRO A 74 -10.94 10.68 2.41
N SER A 75 -11.63 10.24 1.34
CA SER A 75 -12.95 9.62 1.38
C SER A 75 -12.95 8.21 2.00
N TYR A 76 -11.79 7.59 2.18
CA TYR A 76 -11.71 6.27 2.77
C TYR A 76 -11.96 6.31 4.29
N THR A 77 -12.84 5.42 4.75
CA THR A 77 -13.12 5.20 6.18
C THR A 77 -12.49 3.89 6.61
N SER A 78 -11.46 3.97 7.45
CA SER A 78 -10.74 2.79 7.93
C SER A 78 -11.61 1.94 8.84
N PRO A 79 -11.75 0.62 8.59
CA PRO A 79 -12.42 -0.28 9.50
C PRO A 79 -11.63 -0.46 10.80
N ALA A 80 -12.31 -0.93 11.85
CA ALA A 80 -11.65 -1.26 13.11
C ALA A 80 -10.59 -2.35 12.88
N GLY A 81 -9.38 -2.13 13.39
CA GLY A 81 -8.26 -3.06 13.22
C GLY A 81 -7.47 -2.91 11.90
N ALA A 82 -7.83 -1.97 11.03
CA ALA A 82 -7.01 -1.64 9.86
C ALA A 82 -5.63 -1.09 10.28
N PRO A 83 -4.58 -1.33 9.48
CA PRO A 83 -3.27 -0.74 9.72
C PRO A 83 -3.34 0.79 9.65
N LYS A 84 -2.35 1.46 10.25
CA LYS A 84 -2.24 2.92 10.20
C LYS A 84 -2.06 3.37 8.75
N THR A 85 -2.91 4.30 8.33
CA THR A 85 -2.91 4.88 6.98
C THR A 85 -2.78 6.40 7.03
N GLU A 86 -2.15 6.97 6.01
CA GLU A 86 -2.05 8.42 5.79
C GLU A 86 -3.06 8.81 4.70
N LYS A 87 -3.96 9.74 5.04
CA LYS A 87 -4.96 10.24 4.10
C LYS A 87 -4.41 11.42 3.32
N LEU A 88 -4.43 11.34 2.00
CA LEU A 88 -3.94 12.39 1.11
C LEU A 88 -4.99 12.73 0.05
N ALA A 89 -5.14 14.01 -0.26
CA ALA A 89 -6.11 14.48 -1.24
C ALA A 89 -5.88 13.88 -2.64
N ASP A 90 -4.61 13.76 -3.05
CA ASP A 90 -4.21 13.08 -4.28
C ASP A 90 -3.00 12.17 -4.04
N PRO A 91 -3.23 10.93 -3.58
CA PRO A 91 -2.18 9.95 -3.34
C PRO A 91 -1.42 9.58 -4.62
N GLU A 92 -2.08 9.62 -5.77
CA GLU A 92 -1.49 9.26 -7.05
C GLU A 92 -0.58 10.37 -7.60
N MET A 93 -0.95 11.64 -7.42
CA MET A 93 -0.07 12.76 -7.74
C MET A 93 1.21 12.68 -6.93
N LEU A 94 1.11 12.43 -5.62
CA LEU A 94 2.30 12.22 -4.80
C LEU A 94 3.13 11.06 -5.37
N ALA A 95 2.51 9.91 -5.65
CA ALA A 95 3.20 8.73 -6.20
C ALA A 95 4.05 9.01 -7.45
N LYS A 96 3.60 9.92 -8.33
CA LYS A 96 4.32 10.30 -9.56
C LYS A 96 5.66 10.99 -9.30
N GLU A 97 5.89 11.51 -8.10
CA GLU A 97 7.16 12.11 -7.69
C GLU A 97 8.17 11.07 -7.18
N ALA A 98 7.82 9.79 -7.10
CA ALA A 98 8.73 8.73 -6.70
C ALA A 98 9.77 8.42 -7.80
N ASP A 99 10.95 7.95 -7.40
CA ASP A 99 12.01 7.52 -8.33
C ASP A 99 11.58 6.32 -9.19
N LEU A 100 10.66 5.50 -8.68
CA LEU A 100 10.06 4.37 -9.38
C LEU A 100 8.59 4.24 -9.02
N VAL A 101 7.74 4.04 -10.03
CA VAL A 101 6.30 3.82 -9.86
C VAL A 101 5.89 2.48 -10.45
N LEU A 102 5.35 1.61 -9.60
CA LEU A 102 4.81 0.30 -9.96
C LEU A 102 3.28 0.32 -9.85
N ARG A 103 2.58 -0.26 -10.81
CA ARG A 103 1.11 -0.19 -10.92
C ARG A 103 0.50 -1.59 -11.01
N PHE A 104 -0.50 -1.83 -10.16
CA PHE A 104 -1.19 -3.10 -9.98
C PHE A 104 -2.71 -2.92 -9.91
#